data_AF-A0A1F6RZE1-F1
#
_entry.id   AF-A0A1F6RZE1-F1
#
_cell.length_a   1.000
_cell.length_b   1.000
_cell.length_c   1.000
_cell.angle_alpha   90.00
_cell.angle_beta   90.00
_cell.angle_gamma   90.00
#
_symmetry.space_group_name_H-M   'P 1'
#
loop_
_entity.id
_entity.type
_entity.pdbx_description
1 polymer ?
#
loop_
_entity_poly.entity_id
_entity_poly.type
_entity_poly.pdbx_seq_one_letter_code
_entity_poly.pdbx_strand_id
1 'polypeptide(L)'
;MVLPGRPRIEKLRNIFLFVFLILVVTIISTPLLISRGFSLFQEETWEAILLLAQVSLAWNIFRLYEKAVAGREEEIEKLEKEYQRREKQLLEAFAYLGKVNVQISLIKDFLGKLKAPASKKEVKEYLDDILRMALAISQKEWMTVRIVNTENMQTIAEHWASSSSKTKTSEVKIGNREIVEMAHDKNLCNERNLCVLSSTGSKPYKEKAFLVFLENNNVDREVLGFLKAAVNQCEIIHTLFVLGHGQK
;
A
#
# COMPACT_ATOMS: atom_id res chain seq x y z
N MET A 1 11.86 -19.75 -1.59
CA MET A 1 10.74 -20.57 -2.11
C MET A 1 11.31 -21.44 -3.21
N VAL A 2 11.58 -22.72 -2.93
CA VAL A 2 12.25 -23.63 -3.86
C VAL A 2 11.19 -24.22 -4.78
N LEU A 3 11.22 -23.86 -6.06
CA LEU A 3 10.37 -24.45 -7.10
C LEU A 3 10.67 -25.96 -7.20
N PRO A 4 9.72 -26.85 -6.88
CA PRO A 4 9.96 -28.27 -7.02
C PRO A 4 9.82 -28.68 -8.49
N GLY A 5 10.87 -29.29 -9.05
CA GLY A 5 10.66 -30.37 -10.02
C GLY A 5 10.66 -30.06 -11.53
N ARG A 6 11.64 -29.29 -12.03
CA ARG A 6 11.92 -29.21 -13.49
C ARG A 6 12.29 -30.52 -14.23
N PRO A 7 12.88 -31.59 -13.65
CA PRO A 7 13.46 -32.68 -14.45
C PRO A 7 12.46 -33.75 -14.92
N ARG A 8 11.17 -33.68 -14.57
CA ARG A 8 10.16 -34.68 -14.99
C ARG A 8 9.53 -34.37 -16.36
N ILE A 9 9.56 -33.11 -16.80
CA ILE A 9 8.80 -32.63 -17.96
C ILE A 9 9.54 -32.93 -19.26
N GLU A 10 10.83 -32.62 -19.32
CA GLU A 10 11.68 -32.98 -20.45
C GLU A 10 11.74 -34.50 -20.63
N LYS A 11 11.70 -35.26 -19.52
CA LYS A 11 11.63 -36.72 -19.55
C LYS A 11 10.33 -37.23 -20.16
N LEU A 12 9.17 -36.69 -19.76
CA LEU A 12 7.87 -37.06 -20.35
C LEU A 12 7.79 -36.71 -21.84
N ARG A 13 8.25 -35.52 -22.23
CA ARG A 13 8.34 -35.11 -23.64
C ARG A 13 9.26 -36.02 -24.44
N ASN A 14 10.44 -36.35 -23.91
CA ASN A 14 11.39 -37.23 -24.58
C ASN A 14 10.87 -38.67 -24.67
N ILE A 15 10.19 -39.17 -23.64
CA ILE A 15 9.51 -40.48 -23.68
C ILE A 15 8.42 -40.48 -24.75
N PHE A 16 7.59 -39.45 -24.82
CA PHE A 16 6.55 -39.33 -25.85
C PHE A 16 7.16 -39.29 -27.25
N LEU A 17 8.17 -38.44 -27.48
CA LEU A 17 8.87 -38.36 -28.77
C LEU A 17 9.53 -39.69 -29.16
N PHE A 18 10.10 -40.40 -28.18
CA PHE A 18 10.71 -41.70 -28.39
C PHE A 18 9.69 -42.78 -28.75
N VAL A 19 8.57 -42.85 -28.03
CA VAL A 19 7.46 -43.77 -28.33
C VAL A 19 6.85 -43.47 -29.69
N PHE A 20 6.65 -42.19 -30.02
CA PHE A 20 6.14 -41.77 -31.32
C PHE A 20 7.09 -42.16 -32.46
N LEU A 21 8.41 -41.95 -32.29
CA LEU A 21 9.43 -42.36 -33.26
C LEU A 21 9.37 -43.87 -33.51
N ILE A 22 9.30 -44.68 -32.45
CA ILE A 22 9.16 -46.13 -32.56
C ILE A 22 7.89 -46.48 -33.34
N LEU A 23 6.77 -45.83 -33.04
CA LEU A 23 5.49 -46.08 -33.70
C LEU A 23 5.57 -45.79 -35.21
N VAL A 24 6.18 -44.67 -35.60
CA VAL A 24 6.40 -44.30 -37.01
C VAL A 24 7.31 -45.31 -37.71
N VAL A 25 8.42 -45.70 -37.09
CA VAL A 25 9.33 -46.71 -37.64
C VAL A 25 8.60 -48.05 -37.83
N THR A 26 7.76 -48.45 -36.88
CA THR A 26 6.96 -49.68 -37.00
C THR A 26 5.92 -49.59 -38.12
N ILE A 27 5.23 -48.46 -38.30
CA ILE A 27 4.28 -48.27 -39.41
C ILE A 27 4.98 -48.45 -40.76
N ILE A 28 6.12 -47.77 -40.95
CA ILE A 28 6.90 -47.86 -42.19
C ILE A 28 7.45 -49.28 -42.42
N SER A 29 7.79 -49.99 -41.35
CA SER A 29 8.33 -51.37 -41.43
C SER A 29 7.25 -52.44 -41.53
N THR A 30 5.97 -52.11 -41.35
CA THR A 30 4.86 -53.10 -41.33
C THR A 30 4.72 -53.84 -42.67
N PRO A 31 4.77 -53.20 -43.85
CA PRO A 31 4.75 -53.91 -45.14
C PRO A 31 5.94 -54.86 -45.33
N LEU A 32 7.11 -54.52 -44.77
CA LEU A 32 8.33 -55.33 -44.82
C LEU A 32 8.31 -56.52 -43.85
N LEU A 33 7.55 -56.41 -42.76
CA LEU A 33 7.37 -57.48 -41.78
C LEU A 33 6.36 -58.54 -42.24
N ILE A 34 5.30 -58.11 -42.93
CA ILE A 34 4.20 -58.99 -43.35
C ILE A 34 4.52 -59.75 -44.66
N SER A 35 5.41 -59.22 -45.50
CA SER A 35 5.89 -59.86 -46.72
C SER A 35 6.70 -61.16 -46.50
N ARG A 36 6.90 -61.57 -45.24
CA ARG A 36 7.45 -62.88 -44.86
C ARG A 36 6.38 -63.76 -44.18
N GLY A 37 5.28 -64.00 -44.89
CA GLY A 37 4.44 -65.20 -44.85
C GLY A 37 3.95 -65.72 -43.49
N PHE A 38 2.69 -65.39 -43.15
CA PHE A 38 1.86 -66.19 -42.25
C PHE A 38 0.78 -66.93 -43.05
N SER A 39 0.81 -68.26 -43.03
CA SER A 39 0.07 -69.17 -43.93
C SER A 39 -1.47 -69.23 -43.78
N LEU A 40 -2.11 -68.40 -42.95
CA LEU A 40 -3.52 -68.60 -42.56
C LEU A 40 -4.51 -67.54 -43.08
N PHE A 41 -4.07 -66.38 -43.57
CA PHE A 41 -4.93 -65.31 -44.12
C PHE A 41 -4.21 -64.50 -45.21
N GLN A 42 -4.96 -63.77 -46.06
CA GLN A 42 -4.39 -62.83 -47.03
C GLN A 42 -3.59 -61.73 -46.31
N GLU A 43 -2.35 -61.50 -46.74
CA GLU A 43 -1.39 -60.54 -46.17
C GLU A 43 -1.99 -59.14 -45.99
N GLU A 44 -2.81 -58.71 -46.94
CA GLU A 44 -3.52 -57.42 -46.94
C GLU A 44 -4.44 -57.22 -45.72
N THR A 45 -5.07 -58.29 -45.24
CA THR A 45 -5.98 -58.21 -44.08
C THR A 45 -5.21 -57.99 -42.79
N TRP A 46 -4.06 -58.63 -42.63
CA TRP A 46 -3.19 -58.45 -41.45
C TRP A 46 -2.56 -57.07 -41.41
N GLU A 47 -2.16 -56.54 -42.57
CA GLU A 47 -1.63 -55.19 -42.68
C GLU A 47 -2.67 -54.16 -42.24
N ALA A 48 -3.90 -54.28 -42.74
CA ALA A 48 -5.00 -53.39 -42.38
C ALA A 48 -5.32 -53.43 -40.87
N ILE A 49 -5.33 -54.63 -40.26
CA ILE A 49 -5.58 -54.79 -38.82
C ILE A 49 -4.46 -54.17 -37.98
N LEU A 50 -3.19 -54.39 -38.36
CA LEU A 50 -2.04 -53.85 -37.64
C LEU A 50 -1.96 -52.33 -37.73
N LEU A 51 -2.21 -51.76 -38.92
CA LEU A 51 -2.30 -50.31 -39.11
C LEU A 51 -3.44 -49.71 -38.29
N LEU A 52 -4.61 -50.34 -38.28
CA LEU A 52 -5.76 -49.88 -37.49
C LEU A 52 -5.47 -49.93 -35.98
N ALA A 53 -4.80 -50.98 -35.51
CA ALA A 53 -4.36 -51.08 -34.11
C ALA A 53 -3.35 -49.99 -33.74
N GLN A 54 -2.37 -49.71 -34.62
CA GLN A 54 -1.37 -48.66 -34.42
C GLN A 54 -1.99 -47.26 -34.40
N VAL A 55 -2.92 -46.97 -35.32
CA VAL A 55 -3.65 -45.68 -35.34
C VAL A 55 -4.50 -45.52 -34.09
N SER A 56 -5.16 -46.58 -33.63
CA SER A 56 -5.93 -46.56 -32.39
C SER A 56 -5.04 -46.31 -31.17
N LEU A 57 -3.86 -46.91 -31.13
CA LEU A 57 -2.87 -46.66 -30.08
C LEU A 57 -2.37 -45.21 -30.12
N ALA A 58 -2.00 -44.70 -31.29
CA ALA A 58 -1.56 -43.31 -31.47
C ALA A 58 -2.65 -42.31 -31.04
N TRP A 59 -3.91 -42.59 -31.38
CA TRP A 59 -5.05 -41.77 -30.98
C TRP A 59 -5.25 -41.71 -29.46
N ASN A 60 -5.11 -42.86 -28.78
CA ASN A 60 -5.19 -42.90 -27.32
C ASN A 60 -4.06 -42.12 -26.66
N ILE A 61 -2.83 -42.26 -27.17
CA ILE A 61 -1.67 -41.49 -26.67
C ILE A 61 -1.90 -39.98 -26.89
N PHE A 62 -2.42 -39.58 -28.05
CA PHE A 62 -2.72 -38.19 -28.36
C PHE A 62 -3.77 -37.61 -27.39
N ARG A 63 -4.84 -38.33 -27.11
CA ARG A 63 -5.84 -37.91 -26.11
C ARG A 63 -5.27 -37.75 -24.70
N LEU A 64 -4.38 -38.66 -24.29
CA LEU A 64 -3.70 -38.55 -22.99
C LEU A 64 -2.78 -37.33 -22.94
N TYR A 65 -2.09 -37.04 -24.05
CA TYR A 65 -1.26 -35.85 -24.18
C TYR A 65 -2.08 -34.56 -24.10
N GLU A 66 -3.18 -34.46 -24.84
CA GLU A 66 -4.07 -33.29 -24.84
C GLU A 66 -4.61 -32.99 -23.44
N LYS A 67 -5.07 -34.02 -22.71
CA LYS A 67 -5.53 -33.87 -21.32
C LYS A 67 -4.41 -33.42 -20.38
N ALA A 68 -3.18 -33.90 -20.58
CA ALA A 68 -2.02 -33.48 -19.80
C ALA A 68 -1.62 -32.03 -20.10
N VAL A 69 -1.78 -31.57 -21.34
CA VAL A 69 -1.51 -30.17 -21.74
C VAL A 69 -2.59 -29.23 -21.21
N ALA A 70 -3.87 -29.57 -21.32
CA ALA A 70 -4.96 -28.72 -20.82
C ALA A 70 -4.86 -28.45 -19.31
N GLY A 71 -4.55 -29.49 -18.51
CA GLY A 71 -4.32 -29.31 -17.07
C GLY A 71 -3.12 -28.40 -16.76
N ARG A 72 -2.12 -28.35 -17.64
CA ARG A 72 -0.94 -27.48 -17.50
C ARG A 72 -1.24 -26.03 -17.82
N GLU A 73 -2.03 -25.78 -18.86
CA GLU A 73 -2.44 -24.43 -19.21
C GLU A 73 -3.24 -23.80 -18.06
N GLU A 74 -4.14 -24.57 -17.44
CA GLU A 74 -4.84 -24.12 -16.23
C GLU A 74 -3.90 -23.85 -15.05
N GLU A 75 -2.90 -24.69 -14.82
CA GLU A 75 -1.89 -24.47 -13.78
C GLU A 75 -1.08 -23.19 -14.04
N ILE A 76 -0.66 -22.96 -15.29
CA ILE A 76 0.08 -21.76 -15.71
C ILE A 76 -0.79 -20.52 -15.51
N GLU A 77 -2.05 -20.55 -15.92
CA GLU A 77 -2.97 -19.43 -15.76
C GLU A 77 -3.23 -19.11 -14.28
N LYS A 78 -3.38 -20.15 -13.43
CA LYS A 78 -3.51 -19.98 -11.97
C LYS A 78 -2.23 -19.37 -11.37
N LEU A 79 -1.06 -19.87 -11.77
CA LEU A 79 0.24 -19.35 -11.33
C LEU A 79 0.44 -17.89 -11.74
N GLU A 80 0.05 -17.52 -12.96
CA GLU A 80 0.13 -16.15 -13.46
C GLU A 80 -0.80 -15.21 -12.68
N LYS A 81 -2.05 -15.63 -12.44
CA LYS A 81 -3.00 -14.88 -11.61
C LYS A 81 -2.51 -14.72 -10.18
N GLU A 82 -1.94 -15.76 -9.58
CA GLU A 82 -1.32 -15.68 -8.25
C GLU A 82 -0.12 -14.73 -8.24
N TYR A 83 0.74 -14.81 -9.26
CA TYR A 83 1.90 -13.93 -9.40
C TYR A 83 1.47 -12.47 -9.49
N GLN A 84 0.52 -12.12 -10.38
CA GLN A 84 -0.01 -10.76 -10.51
C GLN A 84 -0.65 -10.26 -9.21
N ARG A 85 -1.37 -11.12 -8.49
CA ARG A 85 -1.94 -10.78 -7.18
C ARG A 85 -0.84 -10.50 -6.15
N ARG A 86 0.22 -11.31 -6.12
CA ARG A 86 1.37 -11.12 -5.22
C ARG A 86 2.14 -9.87 -5.56
N GLU A 87 2.36 -9.58 -6.84
CA GLU A 87 2.99 -8.36 -7.32
C GLU A 87 2.18 -7.13 -6.92
N LYS A 88 0.85 -7.15 -7.11
CA LYS A 88 -0.03 -6.07 -6.65
C LYS A 88 0.04 -5.87 -5.14
N GLN A 89 0.01 -6.95 -4.36
CA GLN A 89 0.17 -6.88 -2.90
C GLN A 89 1.55 -6.34 -2.50
N LEU A 90 2.61 -6.67 -3.24
CA LEU A 90 3.96 -6.16 -3.02
C LEU A 90 4.04 -4.67 -3.34
N LEU A 91 3.44 -4.21 -4.44
CA LEU A 91 3.35 -2.80 -4.82
C LEU A 91 2.50 -2.01 -3.82
N GLU A 92 1.39 -2.56 -3.35
CA GLU A 92 0.58 -1.97 -2.29
C GLU A 92 1.35 -1.90 -0.96
N ALA A 93 2.09 -2.95 -0.61
CA ALA A 93 2.96 -2.96 0.56
C ALA A 93 4.13 -1.96 0.42
N PHE A 94 4.71 -1.79 -0.77
CA PHE A 94 5.74 -0.79 -1.03
C PHE A 94 5.17 0.64 -1.05
N ALA A 95 3.96 0.84 -1.57
CA ALA A 95 3.27 2.12 -1.49
C ALA A 95 2.90 2.46 -0.04
N TYR A 96 2.53 1.45 0.75
CA TYR A 96 2.30 1.56 2.19
C TYR A 96 3.60 1.87 2.94
N LEU A 97 4.69 1.14 2.68
CA LEU A 97 6.01 1.40 3.26
C LEU A 97 6.57 2.75 2.82
N GLY A 98 6.31 3.19 1.59
CA GLY A 98 6.67 4.52 1.10
C GLY A 98 5.94 5.63 1.87
N LYS A 99 4.64 5.47 2.10
CA LYS A 99 3.84 6.39 2.94
C LYS A 99 4.30 6.37 4.40
N VAL A 100 4.54 5.20 4.97
CA VAL A 100 5.00 5.04 6.36
C VAL A 100 6.44 5.51 6.56
N ASN A 101 7.33 5.35 5.58
CA ASN A 101 8.71 5.83 5.67
C ASN A 101 8.77 7.37 5.61
N VAL A 102 7.92 8.01 4.80
CA VAL A 102 7.74 9.46 4.85
C VAL A 102 7.20 9.86 6.23
N GLN A 103 6.17 9.20 6.74
CA GLN A 103 5.61 9.49 8.07
C GLN A 103 6.65 9.29 9.19
N ILE A 104 7.47 8.24 9.15
CA ILE A 104 8.54 7.98 10.13
C ILE A 104 9.67 9.00 10.01
N SER A 105 10.06 9.42 8.80
CA SER A 105 11.04 10.49 8.61
C SER A 105 10.50 11.81 9.17
N LEU A 106 9.23 12.13 8.91
CA LEU A 106 8.57 13.31 9.47
C LEU A 106 8.46 13.24 11.00
N ILE A 107 8.19 12.06 11.57
CA ILE A 107 8.21 11.85 13.04
C ILE A 107 9.63 12.01 13.61
N LYS A 108 10.66 11.51 12.92
CA LYS A 108 12.07 11.69 13.33
C LYS A 108 12.50 13.16 13.26
N ASP A 109 12.12 13.87 12.19
CA ASP A 109 12.37 15.30 12.04
C ASP A 109 11.60 16.12 13.08
N PHE A 110 10.36 15.73 13.39
CA PHE A 110 9.55 16.29 14.47
C PHE A 110 10.20 16.11 15.84
N LEU A 111 10.72 14.92 16.14
CA LEU A 111 11.46 14.65 17.38
C LEU A 111 12.83 15.35 17.42
N GLY A 112 13.47 15.57 16.27
CA GLY A 112 14.75 16.28 16.15
C GLY A 112 14.67 17.79 16.40
N LYS A 113 13.48 18.39 16.28
CA LYS A 113 13.22 19.84 16.45
C LYS A 113 12.97 20.29 17.89
N LEU A 114 13.20 19.42 18.89
CA LEU A 114 13.07 19.72 20.32
C LEU A 114 14.14 20.69 20.89
N LYS A 115 14.92 21.38 20.05
CA LYS A 115 15.87 22.39 20.52
C LYS A 115 15.13 23.69 20.85
N ALA A 116 15.48 24.32 21.97
CA ALA A 116 14.92 25.61 22.34
C ALA A 116 15.26 26.65 21.24
N PRO A 117 14.27 27.30 20.63
CA PRO A 117 14.51 28.27 19.56
C PRO A 117 15.19 29.52 20.12
N ALA A 118 16.20 30.02 19.39
CA ALA A 118 16.98 31.19 19.76
C ALA A 118 16.36 32.51 19.27
N SER A 119 15.36 32.47 18.39
CA SER A 119 14.71 33.66 17.85
C SER A 119 13.23 33.47 17.52
N LYS A 120 12.46 34.57 17.47
CA LYS A 120 11.06 34.54 17.01
C LYS A 120 10.91 33.97 15.59
N LYS A 121 11.93 34.16 14.73
CA LYS A 121 11.93 33.63 13.37
C LYS A 121 12.02 32.10 13.38
N GLU A 122 12.88 31.54 14.23
CA GLU A 122 13.01 30.08 14.40
C GLU A 122 11.73 29.47 14.99
N VAL A 123 11.07 30.13 15.96
CA VAL A 123 9.76 29.70 16.46
C VAL A 123 8.77 29.58 15.30
N LYS A 124 8.68 30.61 14.46
CA LYS A 124 7.79 30.60 13.30
C LYS A 124 8.12 29.46 12.34
N GLU A 125 9.40 29.26 12.01
CA GLU A 125 9.84 28.18 11.13
C GLU A 125 9.48 26.80 11.71
N TYR A 126 9.68 26.59 13.00
CA TYR A 126 9.31 25.34 13.66
C TYR A 126 7.80 25.10 13.69
N LEU A 127 6.99 26.13 13.97
CA LEU A 127 5.53 26.03 13.95
C LEU A 127 5.01 25.75 12.53
N ASP A 128 5.54 26.45 11.52
CA ASP A 128 5.18 26.24 10.12
C ASP A 128 5.55 24.82 9.67
N ASP A 129 6.71 24.30 10.08
CA ASP A 129 7.15 22.95 9.77
C ASP A 129 6.28 21.88 10.44
N ILE A 130 5.98 22.04 11.74
CA ILE A 130 5.08 21.13 12.47
C ILE A 130 3.72 21.09 11.78
N LEU A 131 3.19 22.25 11.39
CA LEU A 131 1.90 22.35 10.73
C LEU A 131 1.90 21.70 9.34
N ARG A 132 2.98 21.86 8.56
CA ARG A 132 3.16 21.18 7.27
C ARG A 132 3.22 19.66 7.41
N MET A 133 3.90 19.16 8.45
CA MET A 133 3.95 17.73 8.74
C MET A 133 2.58 17.19 9.14
N ALA A 134 1.87 17.89 10.03
CA ALA A 134 0.51 17.57 10.43
C ALA A 134 -0.44 17.52 9.22
N LEU A 135 -0.37 18.50 8.33
CA LEU A 135 -1.15 18.54 7.10
C LEU A 135 -0.83 17.36 6.17
N ALA A 136 0.46 17.05 5.97
CA ALA A 136 0.89 15.95 5.10
C ALA A 136 0.45 14.56 5.61
N ILE A 137 0.49 14.35 6.93
CA ILE A 137 0.12 13.07 7.56
C ILE A 137 -1.40 12.88 7.58
N SER A 138 -2.14 13.94 7.92
CA SER A 138 -3.59 13.91 8.03
C SER A 138 -4.35 14.06 6.71
N GLN A 139 -3.64 14.44 5.63
CA GLN A 139 -4.19 14.67 4.29
C GLN A 139 -5.38 15.64 4.29
N LYS A 140 -5.35 16.66 5.13
CA LYS A 140 -6.38 17.72 5.15
C LYS A 140 -6.11 18.79 4.11
N GLU A 141 -7.17 19.50 3.72
CA GLU A 141 -7.06 20.61 2.77
C GLU A 141 -6.33 21.81 3.38
N TRP A 142 -6.62 22.12 4.64
CA TRP A 142 -5.96 23.18 5.39
C TRP A 142 -5.96 22.88 6.89
N MET A 143 -5.02 23.51 7.58
CA MET A 143 -4.91 23.52 9.04
C MET A 143 -4.42 24.88 9.51
N THR A 144 -4.83 25.28 10.70
CA THR A 144 -4.25 26.44 11.41
C THR A 144 -3.87 26.06 12.83
N VAL A 145 -2.69 26.50 13.26
CA VAL A 145 -2.31 26.50 14.67
C VAL A 145 -2.42 27.93 15.18
N ARG A 146 -3.22 28.10 16.23
CA ARG A 146 -3.40 29.37 16.91
C ARG A 146 -2.96 29.24 18.37
N ILE A 147 -2.05 30.11 18.78
CA ILE A 147 -1.64 30.26 20.18
C ILE A 147 -2.47 31.39 20.76
N VAL A 148 -3.27 31.08 21.77
CA VAL A 148 -4.24 32.00 22.37
C VAL A 148 -3.90 32.16 23.84
N ASN A 149 -3.85 33.39 24.31
CA ASN A 149 -3.86 33.68 25.74
C ASN A 149 -5.29 33.50 26.26
N THR A 150 -5.48 32.49 27.10
CA THR A 150 -6.77 32.04 27.61
C THR A 150 -7.40 32.99 28.63
N GLU A 151 -6.67 33.98 29.17
CA GLU A 151 -7.22 34.97 30.09
C GLU A 151 -7.92 36.12 29.35
N ASN A 152 -7.28 36.63 28.30
CA ASN A 152 -7.78 37.78 27.55
C ASN A 152 -8.30 37.42 26.15
N MET A 153 -8.28 36.13 25.79
CA MET A 153 -8.69 35.57 24.51
C MET A 153 -7.98 36.19 23.29
N GLN A 154 -6.77 36.74 23.48
CA GLN A 154 -5.98 37.32 22.39
C GLN A 154 -5.14 36.27 21.67
N THR A 155 -5.05 36.39 20.35
CA THR A 155 -4.13 35.59 19.53
C THR A 155 -2.71 36.12 19.70
N ILE A 156 -1.82 35.27 20.20
CA ILE A 156 -0.39 35.56 20.32
C ILE A 156 0.35 35.22 19.03
N ALA A 157 0.00 34.09 18.42
CA ALA A 157 0.55 33.63 17.15
C ALA A 157 -0.48 32.82 16.37
N GLU A 158 -0.42 32.91 15.05
CA GLU A 158 -1.29 32.15 14.15
C GLU A 158 -0.53 31.75 12.90
N HIS A 159 -0.62 30.47 12.56
CA HIS A 159 0.11 29.84 11.46
C HIS A 159 -0.84 29.01 10.64
N TRP A 160 -0.80 29.17 9.32
CA TRP A 160 -1.68 28.49 8.38
C TRP A 160 -0.88 27.59 7.45
N ALA A 161 -1.39 26.39 7.18
CA ALA A 161 -0.91 25.54 6.11
C ALA A 161 -2.09 25.04 5.26
N SER A 162 -1.85 24.92 3.96
CA SER A 162 -2.84 24.46 2.99
C SER A 162 -2.20 23.51 1.99
N SER A 163 -2.91 22.46 1.59
CA SER A 163 -2.40 21.45 0.66
C SER A 163 -2.34 21.97 -0.78
N SER A 164 -3.07 23.05 -1.09
CA SER A 164 -3.13 23.67 -2.40
C SER A 164 -3.20 25.19 -2.28
N SER A 165 -2.51 25.90 -3.18
CA SER A 165 -2.52 27.37 -3.28
C SER A 165 -3.90 27.97 -3.62
N LYS A 166 -4.87 27.14 -4.02
CA LYS A 166 -6.25 27.55 -4.31
C LYS A 166 -7.17 27.55 -3.09
N THR A 167 -6.73 27.04 -1.95
CA THR A 167 -7.55 26.95 -0.73
C THR A 167 -7.68 28.33 -0.11
N LYS A 168 -8.87 28.93 -0.15
CA LYS A 168 -9.13 30.25 0.44
C LYS A 168 -9.28 30.12 1.96
N THR A 169 -8.17 30.22 2.68
CA THR A 169 -8.16 30.27 4.15
C THR A 169 -8.86 31.52 4.72
N SER A 170 -9.03 32.57 3.91
CA SER A 170 -9.70 33.83 4.28
C SER A 170 -11.21 33.72 4.54
N GLU A 171 -11.84 32.61 4.15
CA GLU A 171 -13.28 32.38 4.38
C GLU A 171 -13.56 31.70 5.73
N VAL A 172 -12.52 31.20 6.42
CA VAL A 172 -12.64 30.54 7.72
C VAL A 172 -12.69 31.60 8.83
N LYS A 173 -13.90 31.89 9.31
CA LYS A 173 -14.13 32.80 10.45
C LYS A 173 -14.44 32.00 11.71
N ILE A 174 -13.42 31.69 12.49
CA ILE A 174 -13.56 31.11 13.84
C ILE A 174 -12.93 32.04 14.88
N GLY A 175 -13.72 32.41 15.90
CA GLY A 175 -13.28 33.27 16.99
C GLY A 175 -12.47 32.51 18.05
N ASN A 176 -11.60 33.21 18.79
CA ASN A 176 -10.82 32.57 19.87
C ASN A 176 -11.70 31.99 20.97
N ARG A 177 -12.80 32.67 21.30
CA ARG A 177 -13.78 32.18 22.27
C ARG A 177 -14.42 30.87 21.82
N GLU A 178 -14.82 30.78 20.55
CA GLU A 178 -15.39 29.57 19.95
C GLU A 178 -14.37 28.42 19.96
N ILE A 179 -13.10 28.68 19.62
CA ILE A 179 -12.00 27.69 19.70
C ILE A 179 -11.88 27.13 21.13
N VAL A 180 -11.84 28.01 22.14
CA VAL A 180 -11.65 27.59 23.53
C VAL A 180 -12.87 26.82 24.05
N GLU A 181 -14.08 27.26 23.72
CA GLU A 181 -15.32 26.57 24.09
C GLU A 181 -15.38 25.17 23.45
N MET A 182 -15.08 25.04 22.16
CA MET A 182 -15.03 23.76 21.45
C MET A 182 -13.96 22.82 22.02
N ALA A 183 -12.82 23.34 22.45
CA ALA A 183 -11.78 22.55 23.09
C ALA A 183 -12.17 21.98 24.47
N HIS A 184 -13.19 22.55 25.11
CA HIS A 184 -13.73 22.07 26.38
C HIS A 184 -14.90 21.09 26.20
N ASP A 185 -15.56 21.11 25.04
CA ASP A 185 -16.56 20.12 24.69
C ASP A 185 -15.92 18.74 24.49
N LYS A 186 -16.66 17.68 24.85
CA LYS A 186 -16.25 16.30 24.57
C LYS A 186 -16.32 15.97 23.08
N ASN A 187 -17.11 16.74 22.33
CA ASN A 187 -17.20 16.60 20.88
C ASN A 187 -16.03 17.32 20.21
N LEU A 188 -15.22 16.55 19.48
CA LEU A 188 -14.04 17.05 18.78
C LEU A 188 -14.37 18.08 17.69
N CYS A 189 -15.54 17.94 17.07
CA CYS A 189 -15.96 18.69 15.90
C CYS A 189 -17.38 19.23 16.06
N ASN A 190 -17.66 20.39 15.47
CA ASN A 190 -19.00 20.99 15.44
C ASN A 190 -19.82 20.54 14.21
N GLU A 191 -21.07 21.00 14.13
CA GLU A 191 -21.99 20.76 13.01
C GLU A 191 -21.50 21.31 11.66
N ARG A 192 -20.49 22.19 11.67
CA ARG A 192 -19.87 22.76 10.46
C ARG A 192 -18.62 21.98 10.03
N ASN A 193 -18.45 20.76 10.53
CA ASN A 193 -17.28 19.92 10.24
C ASN A 193 -15.94 20.53 10.69
N LEU A 194 -15.98 21.50 11.60
CA LEU A 194 -14.81 22.18 12.12
C LEU A 194 -14.37 21.47 13.40
N CYS A 195 -13.13 21.03 13.45
CA CYS A 195 -12.57 20.31 14.58
C CYS A 195 -11.50 21.15 15.27
N VAL A 196 -11.47 21.07 16.61
CA VAL A 196 -10.50 21.81 17.42
C VAL A 196 -9.77 20.84 18.35
N LEU A 197 -8.44 20.85 18.26
CA LEU A 197 -7.56 20.14 19.19
C LEU A 197 -6.80 21.16 20.03
N SER A 198 -7.06 21.17 21.34
CA SER A 198 -6.26 21.93 22.29
C SER A 198 -4.99 21.19 22.68
N SER A 199 -4.00 21.93 23.16
CA SER A 199 -2.84 21.33 23.82
C SER A 199 -3.21 20.82 25.23
N THR A 200 -2.57 19.73 25.66
CA THR A 200 -2.75 19.15 27.00
C THR A 200 -1.72 19.69 28.01
N GLY A 201 -0.93 20.72 27.64
CA GLY A 201 0.13 21.29 28.47
C GLY A 201 -0.33 21.68 29.87
N SER A 202 0.65 21.75 30.77
CA SER A 202 0.46 21.95 32.20
C SER A 202 -0.27 23.27 32.48
N LYS A 203 -1.09 23.27 33.54
CA LYS A 203 -1.98 24.37 33.91
C LYS A 203 -1.35 25.73 34.30
N PRO A 204 -0.02 25.94 34.52
CA PRO A 204 0.43 27.27 34.92
C PRO A 204 0.57 28.26 33.76
N TYR A 205 0.47 27.84 32.49
CA TYR A 205 0.62 28.75 31.35
C TYR A 205 -0.73 29.27 30.84
N LYS A 206 -0.80 30.61 30.73
CA LYS A 206 -1.96 31.34 30.23
C LYS A 206 -2.12 31.19 28.72
N GLU A 207 -1.05 30.89 28.01
CA GLU A 207 -1.02 30.72 26.56
C GLU A 207 -1.17 29.24 26.20
N LYS A 208 -2.14 28.92 25.35
CA LYS A 208 -2.39 27.55 24.86
C LYS A 208 -2.40 27.49 23.35
N ALA A 209 -1.93 26.37 22.80
CA ALA A 209 -1.99 26.10 21.38
C ALA A 209 -3.27 25.34 21.02
N PHE A 210 -3.88 25.72 19.90
CA PHE A 210 -5.06 25.09 19.33
C PHE A 210 -4.81 24.80 17.86
N LEU A 211 -5.08 23.58 17.41
CA LEU A 211 -5.12 23.24 16.00
C LEU A 211 -6.56 23.17 15.54
N VAL A 212 -6.85 23.87 14.45
CA VAL A 212 -8.18 23.91 13.83
C VAL A 212 -8.07 23.38 12.41
N PHE A 213 -9.00 22.51 12.03
CA PHE A 213 -9.05 21.89 10.71
C PHE A 213 -10.49 21.46 10.36
N LEU A 214 -10.75 21.20 9.09
CA LEU A 214 -12.01 20.61 8.63
C LEU A 214 -11.92 19.09 8.56
N GLU A 215 -13.01 18.42 8.92
CA GLU A 215 -13.18 17.00 8.78
C GLU A 215 -14.61 16.64 8.35
N ASN A 216 -14.74 15.97 7.21
CA ASN A 216 -16.04 15.54 6.69
C ASN A 216 -16.44 14.12 7.13
N ASN A 217 -15.52 13.34 7.71
CA ASN A 217 -15.71 11.92 8.09
C ASN A 217 -15.23 11.65 9.53
N ASN A 218 -15.29 10.41 10.01
CA ASN A 218 -14.74 10.09 11.33
C ASN A 218 -13.20 10.17 11.31
N VAL A 219 -12.59 10.98 12.19
CA VAL A 219 -11.13 11.15 12.26
C VAL A 219 -10.48 9.83 12.68
N ASP A 220 -9.48 9.36 11.94
CA ASP A 220 -8.66 8.21 12.34
C ASP A 220 -7.99 8.48 13.70
N ARG A 221 -8.13 7.54 14.64
CA ARG A 221 -7.58 7.66 15.99
C ARG A 221 -6.06 7.80 15.99
N GLU A 222 -5.35 7.15 15.07
CA GLU A 222 -3.89 7.24 14.98
C GLU A 222 -3.46 8.63 14.50
N VAL A 223 -4.14 9.15 13.47
CA VAL A 223 -3.93 10.52 12.96
C VAL A 223 -4.24 11.54 14.05
N LEU A 224 -5.33 11.35 14.81
CA LEU A 224 -5.68 12.23 15.92
C LEU A 224 -4.62 12.24 17.03
N GLY A 225 -4.03 11.08 17.34
CA GLY A 225 -2.91 10.97 18.27
C GLY A 225 -1.71 11.80 17.80
N PHE A 226 -1.38 11.75 16.51
CA PHE A 226 -0.32 12.56 15.92
C PHE A 226 -0.64 14.06 15.97
N LEU A 227 -1.84 14.48 15.56
CA LEU A 227 -2.25 15.89 15.58
C LEU A 227 -2.23 16.46 16.99
N LYS A 228 -2.64 15.67 17.99
CA LYS A 228 -2.54 16.05 19.40
C LYS A 228 -1.09 16.25 19.84
N ALA A 229 -0.18 15.36 19.42
CA ALA A 229 1.25 15.53 19.68
C ALA A 229 1.81 16.79 19.01
N ALA A 230 1.42 17.07 17.76
CA ALA A 230 1.82 18.27 17.02
C ALA A 230 1.43 19.56 17.77
N VAL A 231 0.18 19.66 18.22
CA VAL A 231 -0.31 20.81 19.02
C VAL A 231 0.45 20.98 20.32
N ASN A 232 0.72 19.87 21.02
CA ASN A 232 1.51 19.91 22.25
C ASN A 232 2.93 20.42 21.98
N GLN A 233 3.56 20.02 20.87
CA GLN A 233 4.88 20.53 20.52
C GLN A 233 4.86 22.01 20.15
N CYS A 234 3.83 22.49 19.47
CA CYS A 234 3.67 23.92 19.21
C CYS A 234 3.62 24.74 20.51
N GLU A 235 2.89 24.26 21.53
CA GLU A 235 2.87 24.89 22.86
C GLU A 235 4.24 24.84 23.52
N ILE A 236 4.92 23.69 23.52
CA ILE A 236 6.25 23.52 24.15
C ILE A 236 7.27 24.46 23.51
N ILE A 237 7.34 24.54 22.18
CA ILE A 237 8.30 25.40 21.46
C ILE A 237 8.04 26.88 21.79
N HIS A 238 6.78 27.30 21.79
CA HIS A 238 6.43 28.66 22.19
C HIS A 238 6.80 28.93 23.65
N THR A 239 6.50 28.00 24.55
CA THR A 239 6.80 28.12 25.98
C THR A 239 8.31 28.19 26.24
N LEU A 240 9.10 27.34 25.58
CA LEU A 240 10.56 27.36 25.69
C LEU A 240 11.16 28.69 25.18
N PHE A 241 10.61 29.24 24.10
CA PHE A 241 11.01 30.55 23.61
C PHE A 241 10.72 31.65 24.64
N VAL A 242 9.49 31.70 25.16
CA VAL A 242 9.05 32.69 26.15
C VAL A 242 9.86 32.55 27.44
N LEU A 243 10.16 31.34 27.90
CA LEU A 243 11.00 31.10 29.09
C LEU A 243 12.46 31.50 28.87
N GLY A 244 13.04 31.18 27.71
CA GLY A 244 14.42 31.52 27.38
C GLY A 244 14.67 33.02 27.16
N HIS A 245 13.62 33.78 26.82
CA HIS A 245 13.70 35.21 26.51
C HIS A 245 12.92 36.12 27.47
N GLY A 246 12.15 35.54 28.40
CA GLY A 246 11.29 36.24 29.37
C GLY A 246 11.95 36.51 30.73
N GLN A 247 13.25 36.26 30.90
CA GLN A 247 14.04 36.71 32.05
C GLN A 247 14.87 37.98 31.75
N LYS A 248 14.27 38.97 31.10
CA LYS A 248 14.81 40.34 31.06
C LYS A 248 13.74 41.34 31.43
#